data_AF-A0ABC8BLN2-F1
#
_entry.id   AF-A0ABC8BLN2-F1
#
_cell.length_a   1.000
_cell.length_b   1.000
_cell.length_c   1.000
_cell.angle_alpha   90.00
_cell.angle_beta   90.00
_cell.angle_gamma   90.00
#
_symmetry.space_group_name_H-M   'P 1'
#
loop_
_entity.id
_entity.type
_entity.pdbx_description
1 polymer ?
#
loop_
_entity_poly.entity_id
_entity_poly.type
_entity_poly.pdbx_seq_one_letter_code
_entity_poly.pdbx_strand_id
1 'polypeptide(L)'
;MDLAPLTPLYERPGPWASAYLDTSFADEATLSRRELKGRQTSEELAAQGADEETCRAVRRAIGSYAYGQTPGRAVFAAHGEVVFEPVLALPPPDESSAVWGPLPHVAPLPELTPDEPDTLVVGSTGPAPTSHSVRPPAAAPRARSRAATRPPPTGPSATSS
;
A
#
# COMPACT_ATOMS: atom_id res chain seq x y z
N MET A 1 -11.21 -14.56 -4.36
CA MET A 1 -11.76 -13.69 -3.29
C MET A 1 -11.52 -14.34 -1.95
N ASP A 2 -10.35 -14.09 -1.36
CA ASP A 2 -10.09 -14.43 0.04
C ASP A 2 -10.73 -13.36 0.93
N LEU A 3 -11.79 -13.72 1.64
CA LEU A 3 -12.52 -12.84 2.57
C LEU A 3 -11.99 -12.97 4.01
N ALA A 4 -10.97 -13.79 4.26
CA ALA A 4 -10.34 -13.93 5.57
C ALA A 4 -9.96 -12.60 6.25
N PRO A 5 -9.47 -11.55 5.56
CA PRO A 5 -9.13 -10.29 6.23
C PRO A 5 -10.33 -9.44 6.68
N LEU A 6 -11.59 -9.80 6.35
CA LEU A 6 -12.78 -9.05 6.78
C LEU A 6 -13.32 -9.50 8.14
N THR A 7 -12.81 -10.59 8.71
CA THR A 7 -13.18 -11.10 10.05
C THR A 7 -13.27 -10.01 11.13
N PRO A 8 -12.34 -9.03 11.23
CA PRO A 8 -12.40 -7.97 12.23
C PRO A 8 -13.63 -7.04 12.11
N LEU A 9 -14.20 -6.93 10.92
CA LEU A 9 -15.38 -6.09 10.67
C LEU A 9 -16.68 -6.72 11.19
N TYR A 10 -16.72 -8.05 11.30
CA TYR A 10 -17.90 -8.78 11.78
C TYR A 10 -17.90 -8.98 13.30
N GLU A 11 -16.74 -8.88 13.96
CA GLU A 11 -16.58 -9.09 15.40
C GLU A 11 -16.86 -7.83 16.23
N ARG A 12 -16.85 -6.64 15.61
CA ARG A 12 -17.11 -5.37 16.31
C ARG A 12 -18.54 -4.88 16.03
N PRO A 13 -19.35 -4.60 17.06
CA PRO A 13 -20.63 -3.93 16.85
C PRO A 13 -20.38 -2.52 16.31
N GLY A 14 -21.20 -2.06 15.36
CA GLY A 14 -21.15 -0.69 14.87
C GLY A 14 -21.56 0.35 15.92
N PRO A 15 -21.67 1.62 15.55
CA PRO A 15 -21.65 2.15 14.19
C PRO A 15 -20.25 2.26 13.56
N TRP A 16 -20.21 2.34 12.23
CA TRP A 16 -19.02 2.28 11.39
C TRP A 16 -18.90 3.52 10.50
N ALA A 17 -17.70 4.07 10.44
CA ALA A 17 -17.29 5.02 9.42
C ALA A 17 -16.59 4.25 8.30
N SER A 18 -17.09 4.37 7.08
CA SER A 18 -16.50 3.79 5.88
C SER A 18 -16.19 4.91 4.91
N ALA A 19 -14.93 5.03 4.48
CA ALA A 19 -14.55 6.03 3.48
C ALA A 19 -13.65 5.44 2.41
N TYR A 20 -13.84 5.92 1.18
CA TYR A 20 -13.08 5.56 0.00
C TYR A 20 -12.43 6.81 -0.57
N LEU A 21 -11.16 6.74 -0.93
CA LEU A 21 -10.37 7.88 -1.36
C LEU A 21 -9.57 7.52 -2.60
N ASP A 22 -9.62 8.41 -3.60
CA ASP A 22 -8.68 8.41 -4.70
C ASP A 22 -7.33 8.92 -4.18
N THR A 23 -6.29 8.10 -4.33
CA THR A 23 -4.90 8.43 -3.98
C THR A 23 -3.97 8.35 -5.18
N SER A 24 -4.49 8.23 -6.39
CA SER A 24 -3.74 7.97 -7.61
C SER A 24 -2.85 9.14 -8.05
N PHE A 25 -3.23 10.38 -7.73
CA PHE A 25 -2.50 11.57 -8.16
C PHE A 25 -1.64 12.18 -7.04
N ALA A 26 -0.37 12.45 -7.35
CA ALA A 26 0.50 13.29 -6.54
C ALA A 26 1.03 14.48 -7.35
N ASP A 27 0.87 15.68 -6.81
CA ASP A 27 1.48 16.93 -7.29
C ASP A 27 2.29 17.63 -6.17
N GLU A 28 2.86 18.80 -6.44
CA GLU A 28 3.63 19.57 -5.44
C GLU A 28 2.79 19.97 -4.21
N ALA A 29 1.46 20.05 -4.34
CA ALA A 29 0.53 20.42 -3.27
C ALA A 29 -0.03 19.21 -2.50
N THR A 30 0.53 18.03 -2.71
CA THR A 30 0.02 16.76 -2.19
C THR A 30 -0.14 16.74 -0.66
N LEU A 31 0.77 17.35 0.11
CA LEU A 31 0.65 17.40 1.58
C LEU A 31 -0.59 18.20 2.01
N SER A 32 -0.78 19.39 1.45
CA SER A 32 -1.94 20.23 1.75
C SER A 32 -3.24 19.58 1.25
N ARG A 33 -3.21 18.89 0.11
CA ARG A 33 -4.37 18.13 -0.40
C ARG A 33 -4.73 16.96 0.52
N ARG A 34 -3.76 16.22 1.06
CA ARG A 34 -3.99 15.13 2.03
C ARG A 34 -4.67 15.64 3.29
N GLU A 35 -4.15 16.72 3.87
CA GLU A 35 -4.72 17.34 5.07
C GLU A 35 -6.14 17.86 4.82
N LEU A 36 -6.35 18.52 3.67
CA LEU A 36 -7.67 19.00 3.26
C LEU A 36 -8.65 17.85 3.09
N LYS A 37 -8.24 16.77 2.41
CA LYS A 37 -9.08 15.60 2.17
C LYS A 37 -9.47 14.92 3.48
N GLY A 38 -8.49 14.70 4.38
CA GLY A 38 -8.76 14.15 5.70
C GLY A 38 -9.72 15.00 6.52
N ARG A 39 -9.62 16.33 6.42
CA ARG A 39 -10.57 17.26 7.06
C ARG A 39 -11.97 17.13 6.45
N GLN A 40 -12.10 17.23 5.12
CA GLN A 40 -13.38 17.12 4.42
C GLN A 40 -14.11 15.81 4.73
N THR A 41 -13.40 14.67 4.65
CA THR A 41 -13.98 13.37 4.99
C THR A 41 -14.43 13.29 6.45
N SER A 42 -13.66 13.86 7.38
CA SER A 42 -14.09 13.90 8.79
C SER A 42 -15.30 14.80 9.04
N GLU A 43 -15.40 15.93 8.33
CA GLU A 43 -16.55 16.84 8.42
C GLU A 43 -17.81 16.18 7.83
N GLU A 44 -17.67 15.45 6.72
CA GLU A 44 -18.75 14.69 6.09
C GLU A 44 -19.28 13.58 7.01
N LEU A 45 -18.39 12.83 7.68
CA LEU A 45 -18.79 11.82 8.68
C LEU A 45 -19.47 12.45 9.89
N ALA A 46 -18.93 13.57 10.40
CA ALA A 46 -19.53 14.29 11.52
C ALA A 46 -20.94 14.80 11.17
N ALA A 47 -21.14 15.28 9.93
CA ALA A 47 -22.45 15.72 9.44
C ALA A 47 -23.48 14.56 9.37
N GLN A 48 -23.01 13.32 9.22
CA GLN A 48 -23.85 12.11 9.26
C GLN A 48 -24.08 11.57 10.68
N GLY A 49 -23.49 12.19 11.71
CA GLY A 49 -23.65 11.81 13.12
C GLY A 49 -22.58 10.85 13.64
N ALA A 50 -21.43 10.75 12.97
CA ALA A 50 -20.29 10.01 13.50
C ALA A 50 -19.73 10.68 14.77
N ASP A 51 -19.26 9.86 15.71
CA ASP A 51 -18.63 10.36 16.92
C ASP A 51 -17.28 11.03 16.63
N GLU A 52 -16.88 11.96 17.50
CA GLU A 52 -15.68 12.77 17.29
C GLU A 52 -14.38 11.94 17.33
N GLU A 53 -14.34 10.87 18.12
CA GLU A 53 -13.16 10.00 18.20
C GLU A 53 -12.96 9.26 16.87
N THR A 54 -14.03 8.69 16.31
CA THR A 54 -14.00 8.01 15.01
C THR A 54 -13.66 8.98 13.89
N CYS A 55 -14.24 10.19 13.87
CA CYS A 55 -13.89 11.23 12.90
C CYS A 55 -12.38 11.58 12.94
N ARG A 56 -11.82 11.69 14.14
CA ARG A 56 -10.39 11.98 14.36
C ARG A 56 -9.50 10.84 13.89
N ALA A 57 -9.90 9.60 14.17
CA ALA A 57 -9.18 8.41 13.74
C ALA A 57 -9.09 8.34 12.20
N VAL A 58 -10.21 8.55 11.51
CA VAL A 58 -10.27 8.60 10.04
C VAL A 58 -9.41 9.73 9.49
N ARG A 59 -9.54 10.96 10.02
CA ARG A 59 -8.71 12.10 9.60
C ARG A 59 -7.22 11.81 9.71
N ARG A 60 -6.79 11.21 10.82
CA ARG A 60 -5.39 10.86 11.06
C ARG A 60 -4.89 9.80 10.08
N ALA A 61 -5.70 8.78 9.79
CA ALA A 61 -5.33 7.76 8.82
C ALA A 61 -5.13 8.37 7.43
N ILE A 62 -6.10 9.15 6.94
CA ILE A 62 -6.02 9.79 5.61
C ILE A 62 -4.79 10.71 5.49
N GLY A 63 -4.49 11.48 6.54
CA GLY A 63 -3.31 12.34 6.57
C GLY A 63 -1.97 11.59 6.44
N SER A 64 -1.95 10.28 6.71
CA SER A 64 -0.75 9.44 6.61
C SER A 64 -0.55 8.81 5.22
N TYR A 65 -1.54 8.88 4.32
CA TYR A 65 -1.49 8.16 3.05
C TYR A 65 -0.45 8.73 2.09
N ALA A 66 0.21 7.83 1.36
CA ALA A 66 1.12 8.19 0.28
C ALA A 66 0.37 8.25 -1.07
N TYR A 67 -0.05 9.44 -1.44
CA TYR A 67 -0.62 9.73 -2.76
C TYR A 67 0.42 9.51 -3.88
N GLY A 68 -0.05 9.12 -5.06
CA GLY A 68 0.76 8.82 -6.24
C GLY A 68 1.36 7.41 -6.27
N GLN A 69 1.19 6.63 -5.20
CA GLN A 69 1.74 5.27 -5.08
C GLN A 69 0.68 4.17 -5.20
N THR A 70 -0.57 4.50 -4.88
CA THR A 70 -1.69 3.56 -4.90
C THR A 70 -2.88 4.21 -5.61
N PRO A 71 -3.65 3.46 -6.42
CA PRO A 71 -4.84 3.97 -7.09
C PRO A 71 -5.88 4.55 -6.12
N GLY A 72 -6.07 3.92 -4.96
CA GLY A 72 -6.93 4.43 -3.90
C GLY A 72 -6.69 3.74 -2.57
N ARG A 73 -7.39 4.22 -1.53
CA ARG A 73 -7.47 3.54 -0.23
C ARG A 73 -8.90 3.55 0.27
N ALA A 74 -9.26 2.52 1.03
CA ALA A 74 -10.45 2.55 1.87
C ALA A 74 -10.04 2.55 3.35
N VAL A 75 -10.90 3.11 4.19
CA VAL A 75 -10.75 3.11 5.64
C VAL A 75 -12.07 2.76 6.30
N PHE A 76 -12.00 1.82 7.24
CA PHE A 76 -13.13 1.39 8.06
C PHE A 76 -12.75 1.62 9.52
N ALA A 77 -13.53 2.45 10.21
CA ALA A 77 -13.29 2.82 11.59
C ALA A 77 -14.55 2.65 12.43
N ALA A 78 -14.37 2.31 13.70
CA ALA A 78 -15.43 2.21 14.69
C ALA A 78 -14.84 2.46 16.08
N HIS A 79 -15.62 3.09 16.95
CA HIS A 79 -15.23 3.36 18.36
C HIS A 79 -13.88 4.07 18.49
N GLY A 80 -13.62 5.08 17.66
CA GLY A 80 -12.38 5.85 17.74
C GLY A 80 -11.14 5.19 17.15
N GLU A 81 -11.29 4.03 16.48
CA GLU A 81 -10.17 3.27 15.93
C GLU A 81 -10.38 2.90 14.47
N VAL A 82 -9.30 2.95 13.68
CA VAL A 82 -9.29 2.36 12.34
C VAL A 82 -9.08 0.86 12.48
N VAL A 83 -10.04 0.09 12.00
CA VAL A 83 -10.08 -1.37 12.11
C VAL A 83 -9.54 -2.04 10.86
N PHE A 84 -9.82 -1.46 9.69
CA PHE A 84 -9.40 -2.03 8.42
C PHE A 84 -9.09 -0.92 7.41
N GLU A 85 -8.00 -1.08 6.67
CA GLU A 85 -7.51 -0.07 5.73
C GLU A 85 -6.85 -0.71 4.49
N PRO A 86 -7.65 -1.24 3.55
CA PRO A 86 -7.10 -1.88 2.36
C PRO A 86 -6.63 -0.85 1.33
N VAL A 87 -5.58 -1.22 0.60
CA VAL A 87 -5.20 -0.55 -0.64
C VAL A 87 -6.15 -0.99 -1.75
N LEU A 88 -6.62 -0.03 -2.56
CA LEU A 88 -7.48 -0.31 -3.70
C LEU A 88 -6.63 -0.50 -4.96
N ALA A 89 -7.00 -1.47 -5.79
CA ALA A 89 -6.36 -1.74 -7.07
C ALA A 89 -6.86 -0.79 -8.18
N LEU A 90 -8.03 -0.20 -7.98
CA LEU A 90 -8.62 0.81 -8.86
C LEU A 90 -8.99 2.06 -8.05
N PRO A 91 -8.93 3.26 -8.65
CA PRO A 91 -9.43 4.46 -7.97
C PRO A 91 -10.96 4.37 -7.82
N PRO A 92 -11.54 4.89 -6.73
CA PRO A 92 -12.98 5.02 -6.60
C PRO A 92 -13.56 5.98 -7.68
N PRO A 93 -14.84 5.82 -8.04
CA PRO A 93 -15.47 6.65 -9.10
C PRO A 93 -15.55 8.13 -8.71
N ASP A 94 -15.74 8.42 -7.42
CA ASP A 94 -15.68 9.76 -6.85
C ASP A 94 -14.32 9.99 -6.17
N GLU A 95 -13.81 11.22 -6.17
CA GLU A 95 -12.53 11.55 -5.52
C GLU A 95 -12.51 11.16 -4.03
N SER A 96 -13.67 11.21 -3.37
CA SER A 96 -13.91 10.50 -2.12
C SER A 96 -15.39 10.31 -1.85
N SER A 97 -15.70 9.30 -1.05
CA SER A 97 -17.00 9.13 -0.41
C SER A 97 -16.83 8.72 1.05
N ALA A 98 -17.75 9.16 1.92
CA ALA A 98 -17.77 8.80 3.32
C ALA A 98 -19.19 8.44 3.76
N VAL A 99 -19.34 7.32 4.48
CA VAL A 99 -20.62 6.82 4.95
C VAL A 99 -20.53 6.44 6.42
N TRP A 100 -21.47 6.94 7.22
CA TRP A 100 -21.71 6.52 8.60
C TRP A 100 -22.93 5.62 8.68
N GLY A 101 -22.80 4.45 9.29
CA GLY A 101 -23.92 3.50 9.37
C GLY A 101 -23.75 2.40 10.41
N PRO A 102 -24.80 1.59 10.63
CA PRO A 102 -24.76 0.49 11.61
C PRO A 102 -23.83 -0.66 11.19
N LEU A 103 -23.52 -0.76 9.89
CA LEU A 103 -22.65 -1.76 9.30
C LEU A 103 -21.58 -1.09 8.43
N PRO A 104 -20.40 -1.72 8.27
CA PRO A 104 -19.38 -1.21 7.37
C PRO A 104 -19.87 -1.30 5.93
N HIS A 105 -19.68 -0.23 5.17
CA HIS A 105 -20.11 -0.13 3.78
C HIS A 105 -19.10 -0.84 2.87
N VAL A 106 -19.08 -2.18 2.89
CA VAL A 106 -18.11 -3.00 2.15
C VAL A 106 -18.49 -3.26 0.69
N ALA A 107 -19.70 -2.89 0.27
CA ALA A 107 -20.24 -3.18 -1.06
C ALA A 107 -19.34 -2.70 -2.22
N PRO A 108 -18.64 -1.54 -2.14
CA PRO A 108 -17.73 -1.11 -3.21
C PRO A 108 -16.40 -1.87 -3.27
N LEU A 109 -15.99 -2.59 -2.21
CA LEU A 109 -14.65 -3.22 -2.16
C LEU A 109 -14.41 -4.22 -3.30
N PRO A 110 -15.31 -5.17 -3.63
CA PRO A 110 -15.05 -6.16 -4.67
C PRO A 110 -14.75 -5.55 -6.05
N GLU A 111 -15.38 -4.42 -6.36
CA GLU A 111 -15.18 -3.70 -7.63
C GLU A 111 -13.86 -2.93 -7.64
N LEU A 112 -13.43 -2.42 -6.48
CA LEU A 112 -12.20 -1.63 -6.32
C LEU A 112 -10.97 -2.48 -5.97
N THR A 113 -11.18 -3.75 -5.64
CA THR A 113 -10.15 -4.76 -5.35
C THR A 113 -10.46 -6.07 -6.09
N PRO A 114 -10.52 -6.06 -7.44
CA PRO A 114 -10.62 -7.31 -8.20
C PRO A 114 -9.45 -8.23 -7.85
N ASP A 115 -9.70 -9.54 -7.87
CA ASP A 115 -8.70 -10.58 -7.60
C ASP A 115 -7.49 -10.40 -8.58
N GLU A 116 -6.35 -9.94 -8.04
CA GLU A 116 -5.03 -9.69 -8.66
C GLU A 116 -4.91 -8.46 -9.63
N PRO A 117 -3.85 -7.61 -9.52
CA PRO A 117 -2.48 -8.08 -9.75
C PRO A 117 -1.43 -7.69 -8.69
N ASP A 118 -0.53 -8.63 -8.41
CA ASP A 118 0.85 -8.38 -7.96
C ASP A 118 1.47 -7.15 -8.67
N THR A 119 1.70 -6.08 -7.90
CA THR A 119 2.59 -4.94 -8.20
C THR A 119 2.45 -4.28 -9.60
N LEU A 120 1.69 -3.18 -9.69
CA LEU A 120 1.84 -2.20 -10.78
C LEU A 120 2.61 -0.96 -10.27
N VAL A 121 3.91 -0.88 -10.56
CA VAL A 121 4.68 0.38 -10.48
C VAL A 121 4.49 1.13 -11.80
N VAL A 122 3.72 2.22 -11.79
CA VAL A 122 3.69 3.17 -12.91
C VAL A 122 4.87 4.13 -12.75
N GLY A 123 5.89 3.95 -13.59
CA GLY A 123 6.90 4.98 -13.82
C GLY A 123 6.25 6.15 -14.56
N SER A 124 6.37 7.36 -14.01
CA SER A 124 5.88 8.57 -14.66
C SER A 124 6.65 8.84 -15.95
N THR A 125 5.93 8.86 -17.07
CA THR A 125 6.43 9.42 -18.34
C THR A 125 6.44 10.93 -18.20
N GLY A 126 7.56 11.48 -17.73
CA GLY A 126 7.93 12.87 -18.00
C GLY A 126 8.65 12.97 -19.36
N PRO A 127 8.48 14.05 -20.13
CA PRO A 127 9.18 14.20 -21.41
C PRO A 127 10.70 14.28 -21.17
N ALA A 128 11.43 13.52 -21.99
CA ALA A 128 12.88 13.36 -21.95
C ALA A 128 13.65 14.69 -21.99
N PRO A 129 14.81 14.74 -21.32
CA PRO A 129 15.97 15.35 -21.95
C PRO A 129 17.19 14.41 -21.99
N THR A 130 17.75 14.30 -23.20
CA THR A 130 19.13 13.90 -23.55
C THR A 130 19.68 12.57 -23.03
N SER A 131 19.71 11.62 -23.98
CA SER A 131 20.55 10.42 -23.98
C SER A 131 22.03 10.74 -23.71
N HIS A 132 22.57 10.23 -22.60
CA HIS A 132 23.98 9.89 -22.50
C HIS A 132 24.05 8.39 -22.28
N SER A 133 24.40 7.65 -23.34
CA SER A 133 24.47 6.20 -23.33
C SER A 133 25.68 5.74 -22.53
N VAL A 134 25.49 5.34 -21.27
CA VAL A 134 26.44 4.48 -20.57
C VAL A 134 25.90 3.06 -20.66
N ARG A 135 26.50 2.32 -21.58
CA ARG A 135 26.29 0.90 -21.85
C ARG A 135 26.65 0.07 -20.60
N PRO A 136 25.72 -0.71 -20.00
CA PRO A 136 26.10 -1.70 -19.01
C PRO A 136 26.71 -2.94 -19.71
N PRO A 137 27.78 -3.56 -19.18
CA PRO A 137 28.26 -4.84 -19.72
C PRO A 137 27.29 -5.97 -19.36
N ALA A 138 27.00 -6.80 -20.36
CA ALA A 138 26.17 -7.99 -20.24
C ALA A 138 26.77 -9.00 -19.25
N ALA A 139 25.96 -9.46 -18.29
CA ALA A 139 26.09 -10.76 -17.65
C ALA A 139 25.13 -11.71 -18.39
N ALA A 140 25.43 -12.97 -18.72
CA ALA A 140 26.45 -13.92 -18.30
C ALA A 140 26.76 -14.90 -19.46
N PRO A 141 27.61 -15.92 -19.25
CA PRO A 141 26.97 -17.25 -19.21
C PRO A 141 27.47 -18.14 -18.06
N ARG A 142 26.56 -18.99 -17.58
CA ARG A 142 26.81 -20.07 -16.63
C ARG A 142 27.62 -21.22 -17.25
N ALA A 143 28.22 -21.98 -16.33
CA ALA A 143 28.59 -23.40 -16.37
C ALA A 143 30.03 -23.76 -16.80
N ARG A 144 30.81 -24.27 -15.84
CA ARG A 144 31.07 -25.71 -15.64
C ARG A 144 32.04 -25.91 -14.46
N SER A 145 31.54 -26.41 -13.33
CA SER A 145 32.41 -26.97 -12.28
C SER A 145 33.07 -28.22 -12.83
N ARG A 146 34.39 -28.17 -13.02
CA ARG A 146 35.24 -29.28 -13.40
C ARG A 146 35.82 -29.90 -12.13
N ALA A 147 35.53 -31.18 -11.94
CA ALA A 147 36.11 -32.03 -10.92
C ALA A 147 37.60 -32.31 -11.18
N ALA A 148 38.27 -32.77 -10.12
CA ALA A 148 39.60 -33.41 -10.07
C ALA A 148 40.79 -32.42 -10.16
N THR A 149 41.86 -32.49 -9.37
CA THR A 149 42.47 -33.61 -8.66
C THR A 149 43.29 -33.05 -7.49
N ARG A 150 43.15 -33.65 -6.32
CA ARG A 150 43.97 -33.41 -5.12
C ARG A 150 45.26 -34.25 -5.23
N PRO A 151 46.47 -33.68 -5.16
CA PRO A 151 47.68 -34.47 -4.97
C PRO A 151 47.90 -34.82 -3.47
N PRO A 152 48.65 -35.90 -3.18
CA PRO A 152 48.68 -36.57 -1.87
C PRO A 152 49.60 -35.89 -0.84
N PRO A 153 49.52 -36.27 0.45
CA PRO A 153 50.34 -35.70 1.51
C PRO A 153 51.74 -36.33 1.54
N THR A 154 52.78 -35.50 1.57
CA THR A 154 54.10 -35.91 2.07
C THR A 154 54.22 -35.46 3.53
N GLY A 155 54.27 -36.46 4.41
CA GLY A 155 54.58 -36.32 5.82
C GLY A 155 56.08 -36.07 6.08
N PRO A 156 56.57 -36.36 7.29
CA PRO A 156 57.09 -35.31 8.18
C PRO A 156 58.61 -35.33 8.30
N SER A 157 59.18 -34.21 8.74
CA SER A 157 60.50 -34.21 9.39
C SER A 157 60.54 -33.14 10.47
N ALA A 158 60.50 -33.62 11.71
CA ALA A 158 60.90 -32.91 12.89
C ALA A 158 62.43 -33.01 13.03
N THR A 159 63.07 -31.90 13.42
CA THR A 159 64.32 -31.78 14.22
C THR A 159 64.49 -30.28 14.48
N SER A 160 64.16 -29.76 15.66
CA SER A 160 65.11 -29.50 16.77
C SER A 160 66.46 -28.97 16.30
N SER A 161 66.68 -27.65 16.48
CA SER A 161 67.63 -27.08 17.44
C SER A 161 67.50 -25.56 17.49
#